data_AF-A0A1Y0BIL8-F1
#
_entry.id   AF-A0A1Y0BIL8-F1
#
_cell.length_a   1.000
_cell.length_b   1.000
_cell.length_c   1.000
_cell.angle_alpha   90.00
_cell.angle_beta   90.00
_cell.angle_gamma   90.00
#
_symmetry.space_group_name_H-M   'P 1'
#
loop_
_entity.id
_entity.type
_entity.pdbx_description
1 polymer ?
#
loop_
_entity_poly.entity_id
_entity_poly.type
_entity_poly.pdbx_seq_one_letter_code
_entity_poly.pdbx_strand_id
1 'polypeptide(L)'
;MMAARPYTSIRRLLKALRRDCSGLALIEFAYTLPIMLVLITGGAELANYSVTTMRLSALALQVADNASRIGEGDPLSSKKISEAQINDLLQGALAQGGRMNLNGTYAEKRADGSSVVKNKARIIISSLEPDTSHPGKDYIHWQRCYGQATEYTPQYGVALDDDLAGMGPAGRQAYAPEGTAVIFVEVYFRYEPLFPVLQSNRFGVMSYRDMKAIAAMIVRDDRDLSQLYNNEGVAQSTCS
;
A
#
# COMPACT_ATOMS: atom_id res chain seq x y z
N MET A 1 51.17 6.92 73.33
CA MET A 1 51.27 8.11 72.48
C MET A 1 50.58 7.82 71.15
N MET A 2 49.61 8.66 70.78
CA MET A 2 49.14 9.04 69.43
C MET A 2 49.02 7.98 68.32
N ALA A 3 48.00 7.94 67.47
CA ALA A 3 46.70 8.59 67.35
C ALA A 3 45.99 7.85 66.19
N ALA A 4 44.69 7.61 66.32
CA ALA A 4 43.85 7.11 65.23
C ALA A 4 43.92 8.04 64.01
N ARG A 5 43.85 7.49 62.78
CA ARG A 5 43.09 8.04 61.62
C ARG A 5 43.29 7.24 60.31
N PRO A 6 42.37 6.31 60.00
CA PRO A 6 41.99 6.05 58.60
C PRO A 6 40.55 6.52 58.29
N TYR A 7 39.71 6.76 59.30
CA TYR A 7 38.29 7.11 59.12
C TYR A 7 38.04 8.49 58.49
N THR A 8 38.99 9.42 58.56
CA THR A 8 38.85 10.76 57.96
C THR A 8 38.91 10.74 56.43
N SER A 9 39.60 9.77 55.83
CA SER A 9 39.73 9.66 54.37
C SER A 9 38.43 9.14 53.74
N ILE A 10 37.88 8.06 54.31
CA ILE A 10 36.61 7.46 53.84
C ILE A 10 35.44 8.43 54.01
N ARG A 11 35.35 9.15 55.15
CA ARG A 11 34.29 10.16 55.35
C ARG A 11 34.39 11.34 54.38
N ARG A 12 35.61 11.77 54.00
CA ARG A 12 35.79 12.80 52.97
C ARG A 12 35.44 12.29 51.58
N LEU A 13 35.86 11.07 51.24
CA LEU A 13 35.53 10.43 49.97
C LEU A 13 34.00 10.26 49.82
N LEU A 14 33.31 9.79 50.86
CA LEU A 14 31.85 9.66 50.87
C LEU A 14 31.15 11.03 50.78
N LYS A 15 31.70 12.07 51.41
CA LYS A 15 31.15 13.44 51.31
C LYS A 15 31.44 14.09 49.95
N ALA A 16 32.56 13.73 49.31
CA ALA A 16 32.91 14.14 47.96
C ALA A 16 32.01 13.46 46.93
N LEU A 17 31.84 12.13 47.01
CA LEU A 17 30.92 11.35 46.18
C LEU A 17 29.46 11.84 46.34
N ARG A 18 29.01 12.12 47.56
CA ARG A 18 27.66 12.68 47.81
C ARG A 18 27.47 14.09 47.23
N ARG A 19 28.55 14.84 47.01
CA ARG A 19 28.53 16.19 46.41
C ARG A 19 28.86 16.17 44.91
N ASP A 20 29.17 15.00 44.36
CA ASP A 20 29.54 14.87 42.96
C ASP A 20 28.28 14.79 42.10
N CYS A 21 27.92 15.92 41.50
CA CYS A 21 26.78 16.04 40.58
C CYS A 21 27.21 15.92 39.11
N SER A 22 28.47 15.57 38.82
CA SER A 22 29.01 15.56 37.46
C SER A 22 28.28 14.60 36.51
N GLY A 23 27.63 13.55 37.04
CA GLY A 23 26.84 12.57 36.27
C GLY A 23 25.33 12.82 36.23
N LEU A 24 24.79 13.84 36.92
CA LEU A 24 23.34 14.05 37.02
C LEU A 24 22.71 14.32 35.65
N ALA A 25 23.30 15.22 34.87
CA ALA A 25 22.84 15.55 33.52
C ALA A 25 22.88 14.33 32.57
N LEU A 26 23.87 13.44 32.74
CA LEU A 26 23.97 12.20 31.96
C LEU A 26 22.81 11.24 32.27
N ILE A 27 22.43 11.12 33.55
CA ILE A 27 21.32 10.26 33.99
C ILE A 27 19.98 10.84 33.53
N GLU A 28 19.78 12.15 33.66
CA GLU A 28 18.58 12.84 33.16
C GLU A 28 18.42 12.68 31.64
N PHE A 29 19.52 12.81 30.89
CA PHE A 29 19.52 12.52 29.45
C PHE A 29 19.20 11.06 29.17
N ALA A 30 19.79 10.11 29.90
CA ALA A 30 19.53 8.69 29.71
C ALA A 30 18.06 8.30 29.94
N TYR A 31 17.35 8.99 30.85
CA TYR A 31 15.92 8.76 31.07
C TYR A 31 15.01 9.43 30.03
N THR A 32 15.40 10.60 29.52
CA THR A 32 14.60 11.35 28.52
C THR A 32 14.80 10.83 27.09
N LEU A 33 15.99 10.32 26.78
CA LEU A 33 16.37 9.85 25.45
C LEU A 33 15.41 8.76 24.89
N PRO A 34 15.01 7.71 25.63
CA PRO A 34 14.09 6.69 25.10
C PRO A 34 12.74 7.27 24.68
N ILE A 35 12.19 8.20 25.48
CA ILE A 35 10.92 8.86 25.20
C ILE A 35 11.06 9.74 23.95
N MET A 36 12.12 10.54 23.90
CA MET A 36 12.41 11.40 22.75
C MET A 36 12.60 10.58 21.46
N LEU A 37 13.32 9.46 21.52
CA LEU A 37 13.50 8.56 20.38
C LEU A 37 12.17 8.02 19.87
N VAL A 38 11.31 7.49 20.76
CA VAL A 38 9.99 6.98 20.38
C VAL A 38 9.16 8.05 19.68
N LEU A 39 9.16 9.28 20.20
CA LEU A 39 8.40 10.39 19.61
C LEU A 39 8.95 10.78 18.23
N ILE A 40 10.27 10.89 18.08
CA ILE A 40 10.89 11.28 16.81
C ILE A 40 10.72 10.20 15.76
N THR A 41 11.05 8.94 16.08
CA THR A 41 10.92 7.84 15.13
C THR A 41 9.46 7.56 14.81
N GLY A 42 8.58 7.61 15.82
CA GLY A 42 7.14 7.43 15.64
C GLY A 42 6.52 8.53 14.78
N GLY A 43 6.90 9.79 15.00
CA GLY A 43 6.43 10.91 14.19
C GLY A 43 6.91 10.83 12.75
N ALA A 44 8.19 10.52 12.53
CA ALA A 44 8.75 10.34 11.18
C ALA A 44 8.12 9.15 10.45
N GLU A 45 7.89 8.03 11.16
CA GLU A 45 7.23 6.84 10.61
C GLU A 45 5.78 7.13 10.21
N LEU A 46 5.02 7.82 11.08
CA LEU A 46 3.64 8.22 10.80
C LEU A 46 3.56 9.15 9.59
N ALA A 47 4.49 10.10 9.46
CA ALA A 47 4.58 10.98 8.31
C ALA A 47 4.88 10.18 7.02
N ASN A 48 5.84 9.27 7.06
CA ASN A 48 6.17 8.42 5.92
C ASN A 48 5.01 7.50 5.51
N TYR A 49 4.31 6.92 6.49
CA TYR A 49 3.12 6.10 6.28
C TYR A 49 2.01 6.90 5.60
N SER A 50 1.77 8.12 6.08
CA SER A 50 0.76 9.03 5.53
C SER A 50 1.08 9.43 4.09
N VAL A 51 2.32 9.83 3.80
CA VAL A 51 2.77 10.18 2.44
C VAL A 51 2.66 8.99 1.50
N THR A 52 3.02 7.79 1.96
CA THR A 52 2.93 6.57 1.15
C THR A 52 1.48 6.22 0.84
N THR A 53 0.59 6.33 1.83
CA THR A 53 -0.86 6.15 1.64
C THR A 53 -1.40 7.12 0.59
N MET A 54 -1.03 8.41 0.66
CA MET A 54 -1.45 9.41 -0.33
C MET A 54 -0.96 9.07 -1.74
N ARG A 55 0.31 8.67 -1.88
CA ARG A 55 0.88 8.25 -3.18
C ARG A 55 0.16 7.02 -3.74
N LEU A 56 -0.17 6.06 -2.88
CA LEU A 56 -0.89 4.85 -3.27
C LEU A 56 -2.31 5.18 -3.76
N SER A 57 -3.03 6.06 -3.05
CA SER A 57 -4.34 6.54 -3.48
C SER A 57 -4.28 7.32 -4.78
N ALA A 58 -3.27 8.20 -4.96
CA ALA A 58 -3.07 8.93 -6.19
C ALA A 58 -2.77 8.00 -7.37
N LEU A 59 -1.97 6.95 -7.16
CA LEU A 59 -1.72 5.92 -8.16
C LEU A 59 -3.00 5.19 -8.55
N ALA A 60 -3.79 4.70 -7.59
CA ALA A 60 -5.05 4.03 -7.88
C ALA A 60 -6.00 4.92 -8.71
N LEU A 61 -6.12 6.19 -8.33
CA LEU A 61 -6.93 7.18 -9.04
C LEU A 61 -6.43 7.44 -10.46
N GLN A 62 -5.11 7.57 -10.63
CA GLN A 62 -4.49 7.78 -11.94
C GLN A 62 -4.68 6.59 -12.87
N VAL A 63 -4.53 5.36 -12.35
CA VAL A 63 -4.79 4.12 -13.10
C VAL A 63 -6.25 4.07 -13.53
N ALA A 64 -7.20 4.37 -12.62
CA ALA A 64 -8.63 4.39 -12.93
C ALA A 64 -8.98 5.44 -13.99
N ASP A 65 -8.45 6.67 -13.88
CA ASP A 65 -8.72 7.73 -14.86
C ASP A 65 -8.12 7.40 -16.23
N ASN A 66 -6.86 6.94 -16.28
CA ASN A 66 -6.24 6.52 -17.54
C ASN A 66 -7.04 5.38 -18.18
N ALA A 67 -7.45 4.38 -17.40
CA ALA A 67 -8.19 3.22 -17.90
C ALA A 67 -9.62 3.56 -18.33
N SER A 68 -10.22 4.61 -17.75
CA SER A 68 -11.51 5.13 -18.20
C SER A 68 -11.46 5.84 -19.56
N ARG A 69 -10.25 6.14 -20.06
CA ARG A 69 -10.00 6.91 -21.30
C ARG A 69 -9.27 6.14 -22.39
N ILE A 70 -8.73 4.95 -22.11
CA ILE A 70 -8.12 4.11 -23.16
C ILE A 70 -9.19 3.65 -24.15
N GLY A 71 -8.75 3.40 -25.38
CA GLY A 71 -9.60 2.92 -26.46
C GLY A 71 -9.28 3.65 -27.76
N GLU A 72 -9.31 2.90 -28.85
CA GLU A 72 -9.08 3.40 -30.20
C GLU A 72 -10.33 3.21 -31.05
N GLY A 73 -10.54 4.13 -31.98
CA GLY A 73 -11.70 4.11 -32.88
C GLY A 73 -12.04 5.50 -33.42
N ASP A 74 -12.94 5.51 -34.40
CA ASP A 74 -13.58 6.73 -34.90
C ASP A 74 -14.45 7.35 -33.78
N PRO A 75 -14.43 8.68 -33.56
CA PRO A 75 -15.35 9.35 -32.63
C PRO A 75 -16.84 9.05 -32.84
N LEU A 76 -17.22 8.57 -34.04
CA LEU A 76 -18.59 8.19 -34.39
C LEU A 76 -18.93 6.71 -34.09
N SER A 77 -17.98 5.93 -33.59
CA SER A 77 -18.14 4.50 -33.25
C SER A 77 -17.72 4.24 -31.81
N SER A 78 -18.32 3.23 -31.18
CA SER A 78 -17.89 2.76 -29.87
C SER A 78 -16.42 2.33 -29.92
N LYS A 79 -15.60 2.89 -29.03
CA LYS A 79 -14.16 2.67 -28.98
C LYS A 79 -13.85 1.25 -28.54
N LYS A 80 -12.86 0.64 -29.18
CA LYS A 80 -12.40 -0.70 -28.85
C LYS A 80 -11.19 -0.60 -27.93
N ILE A 81 -11.13 -1.48 -26.94
CA ILE A 81 -9.99 -1.61 -26.03
C ILE A 81 -9.21 -2.88 -26.36
N SER A 82 -7.88 -2.77 -26.46
CA SER A 82 -7.02 -3.93 -26.69
C SER A 82 -6.20 -4.33 -25.47
N GLU A 83 -5.79 -5.60 -25.41
CA GLU A 83 -4.88 -6.12 -24.38
C GLU A 83 -3.54 -5.37 -24.38
N ALA A 84 -3.07 -4.93 -25.55
CA ALA A 84 -1.84 -4.15 -25.66
C ALA A 84 -1.99 -2.81 -24.91
N GLN A 85 -3.09 -2.10 -25.12
CA GLN A 85 -3.36 -0.84 -24.42
C GLN A 85 -3.46 -1.02 -22.90
N ILE A 86 -4.07 -2.12 -22.44
CA ILE A 86 -4.16 -2.42 -21.01
C ILE A 86 -2.77 -2.73 -20.44
N ASN A 87 -1.97 -3.53 -21.13
CA ASN A 87 -0.62 -3.85 -20.72
C ASN A 87 0.26 -2.58 -20.64
N ASP A 88 0.17 -1.71 -21.65
CA ASP A 88 0.90 -0.44 -21.68
C ASP A 88 0.47 0.49 -20.54
N LEU A 89 -0.83 0.55 -20.24
CA LEU A 89 -1.35 1.29 -19.10
C LEU A 89 -0.80 0.77 -17.77
N LEU A 90 -0.79 -0.55 -17.57
CA LEU A 90 -0.30 -1.18 -16.34
C LEU A 90 1.23 -1.04 -16.19
N GLN A 91 1.98 -1.14 -17.29
CA GLN A 91 3.41 -0.84 -17.30
C GLN A 91 3.69 0.64 -17.02
N GLY A 92 2.89 1.55 -17.58
CA GLY A 92 2.96 2.97 -17.30
C GLY A 92 2.67 3.30 -15.83
N ALA A 93 1.67 2.64 -15.25
CA ALA A 93 1.35 2.75 -13.82
C ALA A 93 2.50 2.30 -12.93
N LEU A 94 3.19 1.21 -13.31
CA LEU A 94 4.39 0.76 -12.63
C LEU A 94 5.50 1.81 -12.68
N ALA A 95 5.77 2.36 -13.87
CA ALA A 95 6.80 3.38 -14.04
C ALA A 95 6.51 4.64 -13.19
N GLN A 96 5.24 5.07 -13.14
CA GLN A 96 4.79 6.18 -12.30
C GLN A 96 4.95 5.87 -10.80
N GLY A 97 4.65 4.63 -10.41
CA GLY A 97 4.87 4.12 -9.06
C GLY A 97 6.33 3.79 -8.73
N GLY A 98 7.29 4.02 -9.63
CA GLY A 98 8.69 3.60 -9.48
C GLY A 98 9.37 4.10 -8.21
N ARG A 99 9.00 5.28 -7.70
CA ARG A 99 9.51 5.80 -6.41
C ARG A 99 9.06 4.99 -5.19
N MET A 100 7.99 4.20 -5.31
CA MET A 100 7.51 3.27 -4.28
C MET A 100 8.09 1.86 -4.46
N ASN A 101 8.89 1.64 -5.52
CA ASN A 101 9.50 0.36 -5.87
C ASN A 101 8.44 -0.76 -5.95
N LEU A 102 7.37 -0.54 -6.73
CA LEU A 102 6.25 -1.47 -6.85
C LEU A 102 6.67 -2.88 -7.32
N ASN A 103 7.67 -2.96 -8.21
CA ASN A 103 8.28 -4.21 -8.67
C ASN A 103 9.36 -4.77 -7.73
N GLY A 104 9.62 -4.08 -6.63
CA GLY A 104 10.62 -4.50 -5.65
C GLY A 104 10.12 -5.62 -4.75
N THR A 105 11.01 -6.01 -3.85
CA THR A 105 10.71 -6.97 -2.79
C THR A 105 10.72 -6.29 -1.42
N TYR A 106 10.02 -6.90 -0.47
CA TYR A 106 9.91 -6.52 0.92
C TYR A 106 10.44 -7.66 1.77
N ALA A 107 11.40 -7.36 2.65
CA ALA A 107 11.93 -8.32 3.62
C ALA A 107 11.11 -8.26 4.91
N GLU A 108 10.17 -9.19 5.08
CA GLU A 108 9.37 -9.32 6.29
C GLU A 108 10.21 -9.91 7.42
N LYS A 109 10.44 -9.14 8.49
CA LYS A 109 11.05 -9.64 9.73
C LYS A 109 10.01 -10.38 10.57
N ARG A 110 10.32 -11.63 10.93
CA ARG A 110 9.49 -12.47 11.80
C ARG A 110 9.89 -12.35 13.26
N ALA A 111 8.96 -12.74 14.14
CA ALA A 111 9.18 -12.72 15.58
C ALA A 111 10.36 -13.61 16.00
N ASP A 112 10.63 -14.70 15.29
CA ASP A 112 11.75 -15.62 15.50
C ASP A 112 13.12 -15.09 15.00
N GLY A 113 13.16 -13.90 14.39
CA GLY A 113 14.36 -13.29 13.83
C GLY A 113 14.66 -13.68 12.37
N SER A 114 13.91 -14.62 11.79
CA SER A 114 14.01 -14.96 10.37
C SER A 114 13.44 -13.85 9.48
N SER A 115 13.83 -13.83 8.21
CA SER A 115 13.34 -12.86 7.21
C SER A 115 12.76 -13.60 6.02
N VAL A 116 11.59 -13.17 5.55
CA VAL A 116 10.98 -13.70 4.31
C VAL A 116 10.87 -12.59 3.30
N VAL A 117 11.38 -12.86 2.09
CA VAL A 117 11.27 -11.95 0.97
C VAL A 117 9.92 -12.17 0.28
N LYS A 118 9.17 -11.08 0.11
CA LYS A 118 7.89 -11.05 -0.61
C LYS A 118 7.91 -9.94 -1.66
N ASN A 119 7.03 -9.98 -2.64
CA ASN A 119 6.93 -8.91 -3.64
C ASN A 119 6.17 -7.69 -3.08
N LYS A 120 6.44 -6.47 -3.54
CA LYS A 120 5.86 -5.28 -2.87
C LYS A 120 4.43 -4.98 -3.26
N ALA A 121 4.04 -5.15 -4.52
CA ALA A 121 2.77 -4.63 -4.99
C ALA A 121 2.04 -5.51 -5.99
N ARG A 122 0.72 -5.30 -6.07
CA ARG A 122 -0.16 -5.80 -7.12
C ARG A 122 -1.21 -4.73 -7.44
N ILE A 123 -1.37 -4.40 -8.71
CA ILE A 123 -2.43 -3.55 -9.25
C ILE A 123 -3.43 -4.48 -9.91
N ILE A 124 -4.71 -4.29 -9.63
CA ILE A 124 -5.81 -5.02 -10.23
C ILE A 124 -6.75 -3.97 -10.84
N ILE A 125 -7.12 -4.17 -12.09
CA ILE A 125 -8.12 -3.37 -12.78
C ILE A 125 -9.28 -4.27 -13.21
N SER A 126 -10.50 -3.83 -12.97
CA SER A 126 -11.73 -4.56 -13.26
C SER A 126 -12.66 -3.67 -14.09
N SER A 127 -13.33 -4.23 -15.10
CA SER A 127 -14.48 -3.60 -15.77
C SER A 127 -15.76 -4.07 -15.09
N LEU A 128 -16.39 -3.17 -14.35
CA LEU A 128 -17.71 -3.38 -13.76
C LEU A 128 -18.76 -2.88 -14.73
N GLU A 129 -19.71 -3.73 -15.09
CA GLU A 129 -20.74 -3.46 -16.08
C GLU A 129 -22.12 -3.90 -15.57
N PRO A 130 -23.22 -3.32 -16.06
CA PRO A 130 -24.56 -3.73 -15.65
C PRO A 130 -24.85 -5.17 -16.07
N ASP A 131 -25.37 -5.98 -15.15
CA ASP A 131 -25.72 -7.37 -15.42
C ASP A 131 -27.10 -7.45 -16.08
N THR A 132 -27.11 -7.85 -17.36
CA THR A 132 -28.36 -8.00 -18.12
C THR A 132 -29.21 -9.18 -17.67
N SER A 133 -28.64 -10.15 -16.96
CA SER A 133 -29.34 -11.33 -16.43
C SER A 133 -29.98 -11.06 -15.06
N HIS A 134 -29.41 -10.11 -14.29
CA HIS A 134 -29.85 -9.76 -12.94
C HIS A 134 -30.13 -8.25 -12.83
N PRO A 135 -31.39 -7.80 -13.06
CA PRO A 135 -31.72 -6.37 -13.06
C PRO A 135 -31.31 -5.64 -11.78
N GLY A 136 -30.60 -4.53 -11.93
CA GLY A 136 -30.10 -3.72 -10.81
C GLY A 136 -28.83 -4.27 -10.15
N LYS A 137 -28.19 -5.27 -10.75
CA LYS A 137 -26.90 -5.82 -10.34
C LYS A 137 -25.84 -5.53 -11.39
N ASP A 138 -24.60 -5.73 -10.99
CA ASP A 138 -23.43 -5.57 -11.83
C ASP A 138 -22.72 -6.93 -12.01
N TYR A 139 -21.87 -7.02 -13.04
CA TYR A 139 -20.96 -8.14 -13.25
C TYR A 139 -19.56 -7.64 -13.62
N ILE A 140 -18.53 -8.46 -13.40
CA ILE A 140 -17.13 -8.14 -13.72
C ILE A 140 -16.80 -8.75 -15.07
N HIS A 141 -16.93 -7.97 -16.14
CA HIS A 141 -16.70 -8.50 -17.49
C HIS A 141 -15.26 -9.00 -17.69
N TRP A 142 -14.28 -8.25 -17.20
CA TRP A 142 -12.89 -8.67 -17.25
C TRP A 142 -12.08 -8.07 -16.12
N GLN A 143 -10.96 -8.72 -15.82
CA GLN A 143 -10.00 -8.28 -14.82
C GLN A 143 -8.58 -8.48 -15.31
N ARG A 144 -7.71 -7.50 -15.11
CA ARG A 144 -6.28 -7.59 -15.42
C ARG A 144 -5.45 -7.19 -14.21
N CYS A 145 -4.34 -7.89 -14.02
CA CYS A 145 -3.47 -7.75 -12.88
C CYS A 145 -2.03 -7.53 -13.30
N TYR A 146 -1.34 -6.68 -12.55
CA TYR A 146 0.07 -6.42 -12.75
C TYR A 146 0.81 -6.30 -11.43
N GLY A 147 2.09 -6.68 -11.41
CA GLY A 147 2.90 -6.74 -10.20
C GLY A 147 3.04 -8.15 -9.65
N GLN A 148 4.10 -8.37 -8.89
CA GLN A 148 4.56 -9.71 -8.52
C GLN A 148 3.97 -10.21 -7.19
N ALA A 149 3.20 -9.40 -6.45
CA ALA A 149 2.57 -9.82 -5.20
C ALA A 149 1.33 -10.70 -5.44
N THR A 150 1.52 -11.84 -6.12
CA THR A 150 0.46 -12.74 -6.59
C THR A 150 -0.29 -13.45 -5.46
N GLU A 151 0.25 -13.46 -4.24
CA GLU A 151 -0.43 -13.96 -3.05
C GLU A 151 -1.57 -13.06 -2.58
N TYR A 152 -1.65 -11.82 -3.09
CA TYR A 152 -2.81 -10.96 -2.84
C TYR A 152 -3.96 -11.37 -3.76
N THR A 153 -5.10 -11.70 -3.14
CA THR A 153 -6.36 -11.98 -3.82
C THR A 153 -7.21 -10.70 -3.89
N PRO A 154 -7.82 -10.38 -5.06
CA PRO A 154 -8.81 -9.31 -5.17
C PRO A 154 -9.90 -9.43 -4.08
N GLN A 155 -10.36 -8.30 -3.54
CA GLN A 155 -11.28 -8.30 -2.40
C GLN A 155 -12.73 -8.03 -2.80
N TYR A 156 -12.96 -7.49 -3.99
CA TYR A 156 -14.27 -7.04 -4.44
C TYR A 156 -14.75 -7.80 -5.68
N GLY A 157 -14.42 -9.10 -5.75
CA GLY A 157 -14.79 -10.01 -6.83
C GLY A 157 -13.65 -10.32 -7.80
N VAL A 158 -13.88 -11.31 -8.65
CA VAL A 158 -12.97 -11.77 -9.70
C VAL A 158 -13.64 -11.69 -11.07
N ALA A 159 -12.85 -11.80 -12.14
CA ALA A 159 -13.39 -11.79 -13.50
C ALA A 159 -14.53 -12.82 -13.66
N LEU A 160 -15.60 -12.39 -14.32
CA LEU A 160 -16.84 -13.13 -14.60
C LEU A 160 -17.77 -13.36 -13.40
N ASP A 161 -17.50 -12.78 -12.22
CA ASP A 161 -18.49 -12.73 -11.15
C ASP A 161 -19.70 -11.87 -11.58
N ASP A 162 -20.90 -12.41 -11.39
CA ASP A 162 -22.19 -11.79 -11.72
C ASP A 162 -23.06 -11.58 -10.46
N ASP A 163 -24.28 -11.06 -10.60
CA ASP A 163 -25.22 -10.77 -9.50
C ASP A 163 -24.65 -9.85 -8.39
N LEU A 164 -23.63 -9.05 -8.70
CA LEU A 164 -22.94 -8.20 -7.73
C LEU A 164 -23.79 -7.00 -7.33
N ALA A 165 -23.86 -6.71 -6.04
CA ALA A 165 -24.50 -5.50 -5.49
C ALA A 165 -23.55 -4.29 -5.53
N GLY A 166 -22.75 -4.16 -6.60
CA GLY A 166 -21.69 -3.17 -6.75
C GLY A 166 -20.33 -3.63 -6.22
N MET A 167 -19.26 -2.94 -6.66
CA MET A 167 -17.87 -3.25 -6.33
C MET A 167 -17.30 -2.26 -5.31
N GLY A 168 -16.68 -2.77 -4.24
CA GLY A 168 -16.00 -1.96 -3.22
C GLY A 168 -16.46 -2.25 -1.78
N PRO A 169 -15.97 -1.49 -0.79
CA PRO A 169 -16.34 -1.68 0.60
C PRO A 169 -17.83 -1.50 0.83
N ALA A 170 -18.40 -2.29 1.75
CA ALA A 170 -19.80 -2.17 2.13
C ALA A 170 -20.17 -0.74 2.53
N GLY A 171 -21.27 -0.23 1.96
CA GLY A 171 -21.74 1.14 2.13
C GLY A 171 -21.03 2.19 1.26
N ARG A 172 -20.05 1.79 0.45
CA ARG A 172 -19.28 2.66 -0.47
C ARG A 172 -18.97 1.95 -1.80
N GLN A 173 -19.88 1.09 -2.25
CA GLN A 173 -19.73 0.41 -3.53
C GLN A 173 -19.88 1.37 -4.71
N ALA A 174 -19.12 1.12 -5.76
CA ALA A 174 -19.35 1.66 -7.09
C ALA A 174 -20.35 0.78 -7.83
N TYR A 175 -21.19 1.41 -8.65
CA TYR A 175 -22.22 0.76 -9.45
C TYR A 175 -22.04 1.20 -10.91
N ALA A 176 -22.24 0.29 -11.85
CA ALA A 176 -22.16 0.63 -13.26
C ALA A 176 -23.51 1.23 -13.72
N PRO A 177 -23.54 2.46 -14.26
CA PRO A 177 -24.74 2.99 -14.90
C PRO A 177 -25.08 2.20 -16.17
N GLU A 178 -26.36 2.17 -16.55
CA GLU A 178 -26.80 1.58 -17.81
C GLU A 178 -26.09 2.23 -19.02
N GLY A 179 -25.65 1.40 -19.97
CA GLY A 179 -25.01 1.85 -21.20
C GLY A 179 -23.55 2.28 -21.07
N THR A 180 -22.92 2.13 -19.89
CA THR A 180 -21.48 2.38 -19.70
C THR A 180 -20.88 1.37 -18.72
N ALA A 181 -19.57 1.46 -18.50
CA ALA A 181 -18.83 0.64 -17.56
C ALA A 181 -18.16 1.53 -16.50
N VAL A 182 -17.81 0.93 -15.36
CA VAL A 182 -16.96 1.54 -14.35
C VAL A 182 -15.65 0.76 -14.30
N ILE A 183 -14.54 1.46 -14.47
CA ILE A 183 -13.24 0.89 -14.17
C ILE A 183 -13.00 0.98 -12.67
N PHE A 184 -12.91 -0.18 -12.03
CA PHE A 184 -12.58 -0.31 -10.62
C PHE A 184 -11.14 -0.78 -10.48
N VAL A 185 -10.36 -0.11 -9.64
CA VAL A 185 -8.95 -0.37 -9.43
C VAL A 185 -8.69 -0.70 -7.98
N GLU A 186 -8.01 -1.81 -7.71
CA GLU A 186 -7.40 -2.11 -6.43
C GLU A 186 -5.87 -2.05 -6.56
N VAL A 187 -5.23 -1.33 -5.64
CA VAL A 187 -3.77 -1.37 -5.50
C VAL A 187 -3.42 -1.90 -4.13
N TYR A 188 -2.75 -3.05 -4.11
CA TYR A 188 -2.14 -3.63 -2.93
C TYR A 188 -0.66 -3.26 -2.87
N PHE A 189 -0.20 -2.85 -1.69
CA PHE A 189 1.19 -2.46 -1.47
C PHE A 189 1.68 -2.86 -0.07
N ARG A 190 2.88 -3.42 0.00
CA ARG A 190 3.55 -3.71 1.26
C ARG A 190 4.40 -2.55 1.70
N TYR A 191 3.97 -1.95 2.80
CA TYR A 191 4.66 -0.82 3.38
C TYR A 191 5.99 -1.26 4.01
N GLU A 192 7.02 -0.47 3.76
CA GLU A 192 8.35 -0.68 4.30
C GLU A 192 8.67 0.47 5.27
N PRO A 193 8.72 0.18 6.58
CA PRO A 193 9.04 1.19 7.57
C PRO A 193 10.42 1.79 7.40
N LEU A 194 10.58 3.06 7.79
CA LEU A 194 11.89 3.72 7.79
C LEU A 194 12.81 3.13 8.86
N PHE A 195 12.23 2.75 10.01
CA PHE A 195 12.97 2.23 11.14
C PHE A 195 12.71 0.73 11.32
N PRO A 196 13.71 -0.15 11.08
CA PRO A 196 13.54 -1.61 11.18
C PRO A 196 13.07 -2.09 12.56
N VAL A 197 13.36 -1.33 13.63
CA VAL A 197 12.88 -1.63 14.99
C VAL A 197 11.34 -1.66 15.06
N LEU A 198 10.65 -0.88 14.22
CA LEU A 198 9.20 -0.81 14.12
C LEU A 198 8.58 -1.88 13.20
N GLN A 199 9.41 -2.61 12.43
CA GLN A 199 8.92 -3.75 11.63
C GLN A 199 8.55 -4.94 12.52
N SER A 200 9.21 -5.07 13.68
CA SER A 200 8.97 -6.16 14.61
C SER A 200 7.82 -5.83 15.56
N ASN A 201 6.88 -6.75 15.73
CA ASN A 201 5.79 -6.61 16.71
C ASN A 201 6.29 -6.70 18.18
N ARG A 202 7.61 -6.62 18.40
CA ARG A 202 8.32 -6.80 19.68
C ARG A 202 7.96 -5.72 20.70
N PHE A 203 7.53 -4.55 20.24
CA PHE A 203 7.24 -3.39 21.08
C PHE A 203 5.74 -3.07 21.17
N GLY A 204 4.85 -3.98 20.74
CA GLY A 204 3.40 -3.75 20.77
C GLY A 204 2.89 -2.63 19.85
N VAL A 205 3.76 -2.10 18.98
CA VAL A 205 3.41 -1.11 17.95
C VAL A 205 2.88 -1.88 16.73
N MET A 206 1.70 -1.52 16.22
CA MET A 206 1.09 -2.19 15.06
C MET A 206 2.10 -2.32 13.91
N SER A 207 2.27 -3.53 13.41
CA SER A 207 3.06 -3.78 12.21
C SER A 207 2.32 -3.21 11.00
N TYR A 208 2.78 -2.06 10.50
CA TYR A 208 2.31 -1.47 9.24
C TYR A 208 2.79 -2.36 8.08
N ARG A 209 1.98 -3.33 7.69
CA ARG A 209 2.39 -4.34 6.69
C ARG A 209 1.78 -4.05 5.34
N ASP A 210 0.47 -3.93 5.29
CA ASP A 210 -0.27 -3.96 4.05
C ASP A 210 -1.12 -2.69 3.92
N MET A 211 -0.94 -2.00 2.80
CA MET A 211 -1.73 -0.86 2.37
C MET A 211 -2.59 -1.26 1.18
N LYS A 212 -3.82 -0.77 1.17
CA LYS A 212 -4.73 -0.93 0.04
C LYS A 212 -5.26 0.44 -0.36
N ALA A 213 -5.27 0.71 -1.66
CA ALA A 213 -5.99 1.84 -2.22
C ALA A 213 -6.99 1.32 -3.25
N ILE A 214 -8.14 1.99 -3.32
CA ILE A 214 -9.16 1.72 -4.32
C ILE A 214 -9.53 3.01 -5.03
N ALA A 215 -9.91 2.90 -6.29
CA ALA A 215 -10.49 3.98 -7.06
C ALA A 215 -11.48 3.41 -8.08
N ALA A 216 -12.51 4.18 -8.40
CA ALA A 216 -13.49 3.82 -9.42
C ALA A 216 -13.75 5.04 -10.31
N MET A 217 -13.78 4.83 -11.62
CA MET A 217 -14.07 5.86 -12.62
C MET A 217 -15.02 5.31 -13.68
N ILE A 218 -16.09 6.07 -13.96
CA ILE A 218 -16.98 5.77 -15.10
C ILE A 218 -16.18 5.94 -16.40
N VAL A 219 -16.34 4.99 -17.32
CA VAL A 219 -15.78 5.07 -18.66
C VAL A 219 -16.35 6.30 -19.37
N ARG A 220 -15.47 7.16 -19.87
CA ARG A 220 -15.85 8.50 -20.35
C ARG A 220 -16.31 8.54 -21.80
N ASP A 221 -15.77 7.64 -22.61
CA ASP A 221 -16.09 7.53 -24.03
C ASP A 221 -17.11 6.41 -24.26
N ASP A 222 -17.87 6.48 -25.34
CA ASP A 222 -18.65 5.33 -25.80
C ASP A 222 -17.70 4.18 -26.12
N ARG A 223 -17.84 3.06 -25.41
CA ARG A 223 -16.91 1.93 -25.46
C ARG A 223 -17.66 0.67 -25.87
N ASP A 224 -17.05 -0.10 -26.76
CA ASP A 224 -17.53 -1.43 -27.09
C ASP A 224 -17.32 -2.36 -25.88
N LEU A 225 -18.42 -2.71 -25.23
CA LEU A 225 -18.46 -3.59 -24.06
C LEU A 225 -18.70 -5.07 -24.45
N SER A 226 -18.66 -5.42 -25.73
CA SER A 226 -18.91 -6.81 -26.16
C SER A 226 -17.74 -7.75 -25.87
N GLN A 227 -16.51 -7.27 -25.97
CA GLN A 227 -15.30 -8.06 -25.75
C GLN A 227 -14.05 -7.19 -25.59
N LEU A 228 -13.00 -7.80 -25.04
CA LEU A 228 -11.62 -7.32 -25.14
C LEU A 228 -10.96 -7.80 -26.42
N TYR A 229 -10.27 -6.89 -27.12
CA TYR A 229 -9.57 -7.22 -28.36
C TYR A 229 -8.10 -7.58 -28.09
N ASN A 230 -7.54 -8.53 -28.83
CA ASN A 230 -6.10 -8.87 -28.76
C ASN A 230 -5.54 -9.15 -30.17
N ASN A 231 -5.78 -8.23 -31.10
CA ASN A 231 -5.33 -8.37 -32.48
C ASN A 231 -3.80 -8.33 -32.60
N GLU A 232 -3.16 -7.70 -31.61
CA GLU A 232 -1.71 -7.55 -31.46
C GLU A 232 -1.03 -8.83 -30.94
N GLY A 233 -1.80 -9.79 -30.43
CA GLY A 233 -1.29 -11.08 -29.96
C GLY A 233 -0.40 -10.97 -28.70
N VAL A 234 -0.64 -9.97 -27.85
CA VAL A 234 0.13 -9.78 -26.62
C VAL A 234 -0.31 -10.75 -25.52
N ALA A 235 0.60 -11.03 -24.58
CA ALA A 235 0.27 -11.83 -23.40
C ALA A 235 -0.74 -11.08 -22.52
N GLN A 236 -1.82 -11.75 -22.13
CA GLN A 236 -2.84 -11.16 -21.26
C GLN A 236 -2.33 -11.07 -19.83
N SER A 237 -2.47 -9.90 -19.22
CA SER A 237 -2.15 -9.65 -17.80
C SER A 237 -3.21 -10.25 -16.87
N THR A 238 -3.33 -11.59 -16.85
CA THR A 238 -4.35 -12.29 -16.06
C THR A 238 -4.09 -12.24 -14.54
N CYS A 239 -5.13 -12.46 -13.75
CA CYS A 239 -5.12 -12.35 -12.29
C CYS A 239 -4.85 -13.66 -11.54
N SER A 240 -4.51 -14.75 -12.25
CA SER A 240 -4.13 -16.03 -11.63
C SER A 240 -2.75 -16.01 -10.97
#